data_AF-A0A024GSF7-F1
#
_entry.id   AF-A0A024GSF7-F1
#
_cell.length_a   1.000
_cell.length_b   1.000
_cell.length_c   1.000
_cell.angle_alpha   90.00
_cell.angle_beta   90.00
_cell.angle_gamma   90.00
#
_symmetry.space_group_name_H-M   'P 1'
#
loop_
_entity.id
_entity.type
_entity.pdbx_description
1 polymer ?
#
loop_
_entity_poly.entity_id
_entity_poly.type
_entity_poly.pdbx_seq_one_letter_code
_entity_poly.pdbx_strand_id
1 'polypeptide(L)'
;MVVVVSTLSCVENPTCKRGTKKRRRCDIPVEVNKRISLPVELMPTSIPVEEVTLENCIQMKVADSTEHVANDGCITGIEASDALRHNLSGLALQIKLKMCIIEAWASNWNSVVMERNLLTVAKELAALKSLGLYKEKVCLRFLNILKTRMVELLEQANRPHESITVDLTKLWQLAQVQVHENANKKDVKSDFLRLPGYESSIRDASVVWQAMTMARDRGAQLWHDNKHEQALAFLVTADSYMKRFSVKYERIKVDEAMFAMLQEPKRRNTSTRNVRFAATESIIGTADPTFDRSPICPSKPSRLESLLLRTSREFPAPVF
;
A
#
# COMPACT_ATOMS: atom_id res chain seq x y z
N MET A 1 -23.46 28.86 -62.92
CA MET A 1 -23.43 28.45 -61.49
C MET A 1 -21.96 28.35 -61.11
N VAL A 2 -21.46 29.37 -60.41
CA VAL A 2 -20.03 29.55 -60.14
C VAL A 2 -19.72 28.83 -58.83
N VAL A 3 -18.92 27.76 -58.90
CA VAL A 3 -18.38 27.08 -57.72
C VAL A 3 -17.06 27.76 -57.38
N VAL A 4 -17.07 28.57 -56.32
CA VAL A 4 -15.85 29.14 -55.75
C VAL A 4 -15.14 28.06 -54.95
N VAL A 5 -13.95 27.67 -55.43
CA VAL A 5 -13.00 26.82 -54.72
C VAL A 5 -12.25 27.71 -53.72
N SER A 6 -12.61 27.63 -52.45
CA SER A 6 -11.83 28.28 -51.38
C SER A 6 -10.66 27.39 -51.00
N THR A 7 -9.48 27.77 -51.47
CA THR A 7 -8.19 27.24 -51.06
C THR A 7 -7.89 27.60 -49.61
N LEU A 8 -7.53 26.59 -48.82
CA LEU A 8 -6.94 26.69 -47.49
C LEU A 8 -5.77 27.69 -47.47
N SER A 9 -5.78 28.63 -46.53
CA SER A 9 -4.56 29.34 -46.13
C SER A 9 -3.80 28.47 -45.12
N CYS A 10 -2.58 28.10 -45.51
CA CYS A 10 -1.59 27.49 -44.63
C CYS A 10 -1.30 28.44 -43.47
N VAL A 11 -1.63 28.04 -42.25
CA VAL A 11 -1.07 28.66 -41.04
C VAL A 11 0.33 28.08 -40.88
N GLU A 12 1.34 28.91 -41.14
CA GLU A 12 2.73 28.61 -40.84
C GLU A 12 2.90 28.40 -39.33
N ASN A 13 3.25 27.18 -38.93
CA ASN A 13 3.68 26.90 -37.57
C ASN A 13 5.04 27.57 -37.33
N PRO A 14 5.22 28.36 -36.25
CA PRO A 14 6.51 28.96 -35.97
C PRO A 14 7.55 27.88 -35.61
N THR A 15 8.75 28.01 -36.18
CA THR A 15 9.91 27.16 -35.90
C THR A 15 10.26 27.17 -34.41
N CYS A 16 10.12 26.02 -33.75
CA CYS A 16 10.52 25.85 -32.35
C CYS A 16 12.05 25.72 -32.24
N LYS A 17 12.72 26.81 -31.85
CA LYS A 17 14.15 26.81 -31.51
C LYS A 17 14.37 25.97 -30.24
N ARG A 18 15.33 25.04 -30.30
CA ARG A 18 15.81 24.25 -29.15
C ARG A 18 16.51 25.17 -28.15
N GLY A 19 16.07 25.16 -26.90
CA GLY A 19 16.72 25.88 -25.80
C GLY A 19 16.16 25.53 -24.42
N THR A 20 16.85 24.63 -23.72
CA THR A 20 17.03 24.51 -22.25
C THR A 20 15.84 24.69 -21.27
N LYS A 21 15.52 23.58 -20.58
CA LYS A 21 15.05 23.41 -19.18
C LYS A 21 14.46 24.64 -18.43
N LYS A 22 13.13 24.69 -18.33
CA LYS A 22 12.32 24.90 -17.09
C LYS A 22 10.83 24.92 -17.47
N ARG A 23 10.08 23.92 -17.01
CA ARG A 23 8.65 23.72 -17.31
C ARG A 23 7.81 24.67 -16.45
N ARG A 24 7.43 25.84 -16.97
CA ARG A 24 6.33 26.67 -16.43
C ARG A 24 5.01 26.15 -17.00
N ARG A 25 4.00 25.94 -16.16
CA ARG A 25 2.62 25.63 -16.60
C ARG A 25 2.01 26.91 -17.20
N CYS A 26 1.37 26.77 -18.35
CA CYS A 26 0.58 27.85 -18.97
C CYS A 26 -0.87 27.72 -18.50
N ASP A 27 -1.37 28.76 -17.85
CA ASP A 27 -2.78 28.96 -17.55
C ASP A 27 -3.48 29.48 -18.82
N ILE A 28 -4.63 28.90 -19.16
CA ILE A 28 -5.56 29.45 -20.16
C ILE A 28 -6.88 29.72 -19.43
N PRO A 29 -7.44 30.95 -19.46
CA PRO A 29 -8.75 31.22 -18.92
C PRO A 29 -9.81 30.90 -19.98
N VAL A 30 -10.85 30.14 -19.61
CA VAL A 30 -12.06 30.00 -20.42
C VAL A 30 -13.24 30.42 -19.56
N GLU A 31 -13.91 31.49 -19.99
CA GLU A 31 -15.09 32.04 -19.38
C GLU A 31 -16.37 31.59 -20.12
N VAL A 32 -17.42 31.35 -19.31
CA VAL A 32 -18.86 31.56 -19.60
C VAL A 32 -19.61 30.51 -20.47
N ASN A 33 -20.50 29.72 -19.85
CA ASN A 33 -21.96 30.01 -19.83
C ASN A 33 -22.81 29.01 -19.03
N LYS A 34 -23.80 29.54 -18.31
CA LYS A 34 -24.81 28.83 -17.50
C LYS A 34 -25.92 28.25 -18.36
N ARG A 35 -26.33 26.99 -18.10
CA ARG A 35 -27.73 26.53 -18.12
C ARG A 35 -27.88 25.13 -17.49
N ILE A 36 -28.45 25.14 -16.28
CA ILE A 36 -29.33 24.16 -15.62
C ILE A 36 -29.03 22.68 -15.87
N SER A 37 -28.42 22.02 -14.89
CA SER A 37 -28.43 20.57 -14.69
C SER A 37 -28.27 20.27 -13.19
N LEU A 38 -29.02 19.28 -12.70
CA LEU A 38 -29.21 18.88 -11.30
C LEU A 38 -27.90 18.58 -10.54
N PRO A 39 -27.82 18.82 -9.22
CA PRO A 39 -26.61 18.57 -8.45
C PRO A 39 -26.47 17.08 -8.14
N VAL A 40 -25.65 16.39 -8.93
CA VAL A 40 -25.04 15.11 -8.55
C VAL A 40 -23.58 15.40 -8.17
N GLU A 41 -23.42 16.09 -7.05
CA GLU A 41 -22.14 16.27 -6.35
C GLU A 41 -22.21 15.53 -5.00
N LEU A 42 -22.07 14.21 -5.04
CA LEU A 42 -21.61 13.40 -3.92
C LEU A 42 -20.64 12.34 -4.44
N MET A 43 -19.61 12.80 -5.13
CA MET A 43 -18.36 12.07 -5.28
C MET A 43 -17.28 13.04 -4.84
N PRO A 44 -16.42 12.70 -3.86
CA PRO A 44 -15.24 13.49 -3.62
C PRO A 44 -14.38 13.39 -4.87
N THR A 45 -14.42 14.45 -5.67
CA THR A 45 -13.29 14.90 -6.46
C THR A 45 -12.06 14.75 -5.59
N SER A 46 -11.07 14.06 -6.14
CA SER A 46 -9.70 13.95 -5.66
C SER A 46 -9.32 15.10 -4.73
N ILE A 47 -9.46 14.86 -3.41
CA ILE A 47 -8.60 15.55 -2.47
C ILE A 47 -7.21 15.04 -2.86
N PRO A 48 -6.28 15.90 -3.31
CA PRO A 48 -4.90 15.53 -3.22
C PRO A 48 -4.70 15.35 -1.72
N VAL A 49 -4.66 14.10 -1.27
CA VAL A 49 -3.89 13.80 -0.07
C VAL A 49 -2.53 14.30 -0.49
N GLU A 50 -2.21 15.54 -0.10
CA GLU A 50 -0.84 16.00 -0.03
C GLU A 50 -0.09 14.80 0.52
N GLU A 51 0.96 14.38 -0.20
CA GLU A 51 2.03 13.63 0.40
C GLU A 51 2.61 14.50 1.52
N VAL A 52 1.83 14.70 2.60
CA VAL A 52 2.23 15.27 3.86
C VAL A 52 3.11 14.19 4.45
N THR A 53 4.34 14.19 3.94
CA THR A 53 5.56 13.59 4.49
C THR A 53 5.28 12.60 5.61
N LEU A 54 4.83 11.41 5.21
CA LEU A 54 4.92 10.21 6.05
C LEU A 54 6.37 10.13 6.61
N GLU A 55 7.35 10.49 5.78
CA GLU A 55 8.76 10.65 6.09
C GLU A 55 9.07 11.55 7.30
N ASN A 56 8.27 12.59 7.58
CA ASN A 56 8.49 13.47 8.74
C ASN A 56 7.89 12.89 10.04
N CYS A 57 6.81 12.11 9.97
CA CYS A 57 6.29 11.38 11.12
C CYS A 57 7.15 10.15 11.48
N ILE A 58 7.94 9.64 10.52
CA ILE A 58 8.70 8.39 10.62
C ILE A 58 10.22 8.63 10.72
N GLN A 59 10.66 9.86 11.03
CA GLN A 59 11.98 10.06 11.64
C GLN A 59 11.97 9.52 13.08
N MET A 60 11.80 8.21 13.20
CA MET A 60 12.28 7.42 14.31
C MET A 60 13.81 7.49 14.28
N LYS A 61 14.39 8.60 14.73
CA LYS A 61 15.71 8.56 15.35
C LYS A 61 15.55 7.74 16.63
N VAL A 62 15.56 6.41 16.50
CA VAL A 62 15.80 5.49 17.62
C VAL A 62 17.32 5.43 17.78
N ALA A 63 17.87 6.52 18.31
CA ALA A 63 19.13 6.43 19.03
C ALA A 63 18.79 5.71 20.34
N ASP A 64 18.93 4.38 20.33
CA ASP A 64 19.27 3.53 21.47
C ASP A 64 18.90 2.08 21.13
N SER A 65 19.71 1.44 20.31
CA SER A 65 19.79 -0.02 20.25
C SER A 65 21.24 -0.45 20.11
N THR A 66 21.64 -1.23 21.13
CA THR A 66 22.72 -2.22 21.19
C THR A 66 24.15 -1.70 21.30
N GLU A 67 24.58 -1.43 22.54
CA GLU A 67 25.98 -1.61 22.94
C GLU A 67 26.28 -3.10 23.18
N HIS A 68 27.35 -3.56 22.51
CA HIS A 68 28.28 -4.66 22.79
C HIS A 68 27.79 -6.06 23.18
N VAL A 69 27.98 -7.01 22.24
CA VAL A 69 28.84 -8.18 22.48
C VAL A 69 29.73 -8.36 21.24
N ALA A 70 31.00 -7.99 21.38
CA ALA A 70 32.03 -8.25 20.38
C ALA A 70 32.49 -9.71 20.49
N ASN A 71 32.51 -10.43 19.38
CA ASN A 71 33.49 -11.50 19.18
C ASN A 71 33.89 -11.55 17.71
N ASP A 72 35.20 -11.55 17.49
CA ASP A 72 35.90 -11.21 16.25
C ASP A 72 35.51 -12.06 15.04
N GLY A 73 35.34 -11.39 13.88
CA GLY A 73 35.43 -12.05 12.57
C GLY A 73 34.16 -12.08 11.67
N CYS A 74 33.29 -11.07 11.66
CA CYS A 74 32.28 -10.89 10.58
C CYS A 74 31.65 -9.47 10.58
N ILE A 75 32.47 -8.42 10.64
CA ILE A 75 32.00 -7.06 10.94
C ILE A 75 31.05 -6.50 9.85
N THR A 76 31.28 -6.80 8.57
CA THR A 76 30.48 -6.22 7.46
C THR A 76 29.10 -6.88 7.28
N GLY A 77 28.93 -8.14 7.67
CA GLY A 77 27.65 -8.86 7.54
C GLY A 77 26.66 -8.53 8.66
N ILE A 78 27.17 -8.21 9.85
CA ILE A 78 26.36 -7.91 11.03
C ILE A 78 25.71 -6.52 10.91
N GLU A 79 26.49 -5.50 10.50
CA GLU A 79 25.99 -4.13 10.30
C GLU A 79 24.89 -4.04 9.23
N ALA A 80 25.05 -4.77 8.11
CA ALA A 80 24.05 -4.83 7.05
C ALA A 80 22.76 -5.53 7.50
N SER A 81 22.89 -6.57 8.33
CA SER A 81 21.76 -7.29 8.93
C SER A 81 21.00 -6.40 9.91
N ASP A 82 21.69 -5.62 10.74
CA ASP A 82 21.06 -4.74 11.71
C ASP A 82 20.40 -3.52 11.04
N ALA A 83 21.01 -2.96 10.00
CA ALA A 83 20.39 -1.92 9.17
C ALA A 83 19.13 -2.43 8.47
N LEU A 84 19.15 -3.66 7.94
CA LEU A 84 17.98 -4.29 7.33
C LEU A 84 16.85 -4.51 8.35
N ARG A 85 17.18 -4.98 9.56
CA ARG A 85 16.22 -5.15 10.67
C ARG A 85 15.59 -3.82 11.07
N HIS A 86 16.39 -2.76 11.17
CA HIS A 86 15.90 -1.41 11.46
C HIS A 86 14.93 -0.91 10.38
N ASN A 87 15.29 -1.06 9.11
CA ASN A 87 14.47 -0.63 7.98
C ASN A 87 13.16 -1.41 7.87
N LEU A 88 13.20 -2.73 8.07
CA LEU A 88 12.00 -3.57 8.05
C LEU A 88 11.08 -3.28 9.24
N SER A 89 11.65 -3.01 10.42
CA SER A 89 10.88 -2.61 11.60
C SER A 89 10.15 -1.28 11.37
N GLY A 90 10.85 -0.30 10.79
CA GLY A 90 10.24 0.96 10.36
C GLY A 90 9.09 0.70 9.39
N LEU A 91 9.36 -0.01 8.29
CA LEU A 91 8.37 -0.35 7.27
C LEU A 91 7.14 -1.08 7.83
N ALA A 92 7.34 -2.03 8.75
CA ALA A 92 6.25 -2.76 9.38
C ALA A 92 5.30 -1.82 10.14
N LEU A 93 5.84 -0.90 10.93
CA LEU A 93 5.05 0.11 11.64
C LEU A 93 4.32 1.05 10.66
N GLN A 94 4.96 1.45 9.57
CA GLN A 94 4.32 2.27 8.52
C GLN A 94 3.12 1.56 7.89
N ILE A 95 3.28 0.28 7.53
CA ILE A 95 2.21 -0.50 6.93
C ILE A 95 1.07 -0.71 7.93
N LYS A 96 1.35 -0.94 9.22
CA LYS A 96 0.33 -1.04 10.27
C LYS A 96 -0.46 0.27 10.42
N LEU A 97 0.20 1.43 10.38
CA LEU A 97 -0.45 2.73 10.38
C LEU A 97 -1.32 2.91 9.13
N LYS A 98 -0.77 2.67 7.94
CA LYS A 98 -1.48 2.76 6.66
C LYS A 98 -2.72 1.87 6.64
N MET A 99 -2.62 0.65 7.16
CA MET A 99 -3.73 -0.29 7.30
C MET A 99 -4.87 0.32 8.11
N CYS A 100 -4.56 0.88 9.28
CA CYS A 100 -5.57 1.47 10.16
C CYS A 100 -6.28 2.66 9.50
N ILE A 101 -5.56 3.49 8.75
CA ILE A 101 -6.13 4.62 8.00
C ILE A 101 -7.08 4.12 6.90
N ILE A 102 -6.66 3.13 6.13
CA ILE A 102 -7.47 2.54 5.05
C ILE A 102 -8.73 1.89 5.61
N GLU A 103 -8.63 1.16 6.72
CA GLU A 103 -9.79 0.54 7.35
C GLU A 103 -10.74 1.58 7.95
N ALA A 104 -10.22 2.63 8.57
CA ALA A 104 -11.04 3.74 9.06
C ALA A 104 -11.84 4.38 7.92
N TRP A 105 -11.19 4.67 6.79
CA TRP A 105 -11.86 5.20 5.61
C TRP A 105 -12.90 4.22 5.04
N ALA A 106 -12.55 2.94 4.93
CA ALA A 106 -13.45 1.89 4.41
C ALA A 106 -14.67 1.65 5.30
N SER A 107 -14.54 1.88 6.62
CA SER A 107 -15.66 1.83 7.56
C SER A 107 -16.39 3.17 7.73
N ASN A 108 -16.12 4.14 6.85
CA ASN A 108 -16.67 5.50 6.94
C ASN A 108 -16.44 6.10 8.34
N TRP A 109 -15.20 6.03 8.82
CA TRP A 109 -14.71 6.59 10.08
C TRP A 109 -15.36 6.04 11.35
N ASN A 110 -15.98 4.85 11.29
CA ASN A 110 -16.58 4.21 12.45
C ASN A 110 -15.56 3.98 13.59
N SER A 111 -15.77 4.67 14.72
CA SER A 111 -14.91 4.60 15.90
C SER A 111 -14.72 3.18 16.45
N VAL A 112 -15.75 2.33 16.45
CA VAL A 112 -15.69 0.93 16.92
C VAL A 112 -14.73 0.11 16.06
N VAL A 113 -14.75 0.33 14.75
CA VAL A 113 -13.82 -0.34 13.81
C VAL A 113 -12.39 0.14 14.05
N MET A 114 -12.20 1.44 14.29
CA MET A 114 -10.91 2.04 14.58
C MET A 114 -10.32 1.49 15.90
N GLU A 115 -11.13 1.39 16.95
CA GLU A 115 -10.74 0.79 18.24
C GLU A 115 -10.41 -0.71 18.12
N ARG A 116 -11.21 -1.48 17.35
CA ARG A 116 -10.90 -2.89 17.05
C ARG A 116 -9.56 -3.03 16.32
N ASN A 117 -9.27 -2.15 15.36
CA ASN A 117 -8.01 -2.16 14.64
C ASN A 117 -6.83 -1.81 15.56
N LEU A 118 -7.01 -0.83 16.45
CA LEU A 118 -6.02 -0.45 17.46
C LEU A 118 -5.70 -1.64 18.39
N LEU A 119 -6.71 -2.38 18.85
CA LEU A 119 -6.53 -3.59 19.64
C LEU A 119 -5.79 -4.68 18.85
N THR A 120 -6.14 -4.90 17.58
CA THR A 120 -5.49 -5.90 16.72
C THR A 120 -4.00 -5.60 16.57
N VAL A 121 -3.66 -4.33 16.29
CA VAL A 121 -2.27 -3.87 16.21
C VAL A 121 -1.55 -4.01 17.55
N ALA A 122 -2.20 -3.71 18.68
CA ALA A 122 -1.62 -3.90 20.00
C ALA A 122 -1.24 -5.37 20.27
N LYS A 123 -2.10 -6.33 19.89
CA LYS A 123 -1.80 -7.77 20.00
C LYS A 123 -0.62 -8.18 19.13
N GLU A 124 -0.59 -7.72 17.87
CA GLU A 124 0.55 -7.98 16.98
C GLU A 124 1.86 -7.44 17.56
N LEU A 125 1.86 -6.21 18.08
CA LEU A 125 3.03 -5.61 18.71
C LEU A 125 3.44 -6.34 19.99
N ALA A 126 2.48 -6.83 20.79
CA ALA A 126 2.78 -7.64 21.97
C ALA A 126 3.42 -8.98 21.59
N ALA A 127 2.97 -9.63 20.52
CA ALA A 127 3.57 -10.84 19.98
C ALA A 127 4.98 -10.59 19.41
N LEU A 128 5.17 -9.51 18.64
CA LEU A 128 6.50 -9.16 18.13
C LEU A 128 7.46 -8.76 19.27
N LYS A 129 6.96 -8.14 20.35
CA LYS A 129 7.74 -7.86 21.57
C LYS A 129 8.13 -9.13 22.31
N SER A 130 7.25 -10.12 22.41
CA SER A 130 7.58 -11.40 23.07
C SER A 130 8.64 -12.19 22.31
N LEU A 131 8.73 -11.98 20.99
CA LEU A 131 9.79 -12.49 20.11
C LEU A 131 11.09 -11.70 20.15
N GLY A 132 11.13 -10.56 20.87
CA GLY A 132 12.30 -9.69 20.96
C GLY A 132 12.51 -8.76 19.76
N LEU A 133 11.55 -8.65 18.83
CA LEU A 133 11.65 -7.76 17.66
C LEU A 133 11.44 -6.29 18.02
N TYR A 134 10.62 -6.00 19.04
CA TYR A 134 10.38 -4.64 19.51
C TYR A 134 10.60 -4.50 21.01
N LYS A 135 11.09 -3.33 21.40
CA LYS A 135 11.09 -2.87 22.79
C LYS A 135 9.71 -2.34 23.17
N GLU A 136 9.31 -2.55 24.41
CA GLU A 136 8.01 -2.10 24.93
C GLU A 136 7.78 -0.60 24.77
N LYS A 137 8.82 0.23 25.01
CA LYS A 137 8.76 1.68 24.80
C LYS A 137 8.41 2.05 23.35
N VAL A 138 8.89 1.27 22.38
CA VAL A 138 8.60 1.50 20.95
C VAL A 138 7.15 1.15 20.65
N CYS A 139 6.65 0.02 21.14
CA CYS A 139 5.26 -0.39 20.97
C CYS A 139 4.27 0.64 21.53
N LEU A 140 4.49 1.09 22.77
CA LEU A 140 3.64 2.10 23.42
C LEU A 140 3.67 3.44 22.69
N ARG A 141 4.86 3.91 22.28
CA ARG A 141 5.00 5.15 21.50
C ARG A 141 4.24 5.05 20.19
N PHE A 142 4.34 3.93 19.48
CA PHE A 142 3.62 3.72 18.24
C PHE A 142 2.10 3.66 18.43
N LEU A 143 1.61 2.97 19.46
CA LEU A 143 0.19 2.94 19.79
C LEU A 143 -0.36 4.35 20.10
N ASN A 144 0.44 5.19 20.75
CA ASN A 144 0.08 6.59 20.99
C ASN A 144 -0.03 7.38 19.68
N ILE A 145 0.98 7.27 18.79
CA ILE A 145 0.95 7.90 17.47
C ILE A 145 -0.29 7.45 16.68
N LEU A 146 -0.60 6.16 16.72
CA LEU A 146 -1.74 5.59 16.03
C LEU A 146 -3.06 6.15 16.56
N LYS A 147 -3.23 6.19 17.88
CA LYS A 147 -4.42 6.79 18.52
C LYS A 147 -4.57 8.27 18.17
N THR A 148 -3.50 9.06 18.31
CA THR A 148 -3.51 10.48 17.94
C THR A 148 -3.94 10.67 16.50
N ARG A 149 -3.37 9.89 15.58
CA ARG A 149 -3.73 9.99 14.16
C ARG A 149 -5.19 9.61 13.89
N MET A 150 -5.70 8.61 14.59
CA MET A 150 -7.10 8.22 14.48
C MET A 150 -8.05 9.32 14.99
N VAL A 151 -7.70 10.02 16.07
CA VAL A 151 -8.46 11.18 16.57
C VAL A 151 -8.45 12.32 15.54
N GLU A 152 -7.28 12.67 15.00
CA GLU A 152 -7.17 13.70 13.95
C GLU A 152 -8.03 13.37 12.72
N LEU A 153 -8.13 12.09 12.35
CA LEU A 153 -8.97 11.66 11.23
C LEU A 153 -10.48 11.85 11.51
N LEU A 154 -10.93 11.64 12.75
CA LEU A 154 -12.31 11.90 13.14
C LEU A 154 -12.65 13.40 13.10
N GLU A 155 -11.71 14.23 13.55
CA GLU A 155 -11.82 15.69 13.46
C GLU A 155 -11.91 16.16 12.00
N GLN A 156 -11.01 15.66 11.14
CA GLN A 156 -11.01 15.97 9.69
C GLN A 156 -12.26 15.47 8.98
N ALA A 157 -12.85 14.37 9.44
CA ALA A 157 -14.09 13.82 8.91
C ALA A 157 -15.35 14.57 9.40
N ASN A 158 -15.19 15.67 10.17
CA ASN A 158 -16.27 16.41 10.81
C ASN A 158 -17.19 15.51 11.68
N ARG A 159 -16.59 14.56 12.42
CA ARG A 159 -17.29 13.67 13.34
C ARG A 159 -16.92 13.92 14.80
N PRO A 160 -17.19 15.11 15.35
CA PRO A 160 -16.77 15.48 16.70
C PRO A 160 -17.47 14.66 17.81
N HIS A 161 -18.60 14.00 17.49
CA HIS A 161 -19.34 13.18 18.46
C HIS A 161 -18.77 11.76 18.59
N GLU A 162 -18.00 11.30 17.60
CA GLU A 162 -17.30 10.02 17.69
C GLU A 162 -15.97 10.25 18.42
N SER A 163 -15.71 9.48 19.47
CA SER A 163 -14.47 9.58 20.23
C SER A 163 -13.86 8.20 20.45
N ILE A 164 -12.53 8.16 20.50
CA ILE A 164 -11.76 6.95 20.79
C ILE A 164 -11.56 6.90 22.30
N THR A 165 -12.35 6.07 22.96
CA THR A 165 -12.44 5.96 24.41
C THR A 165 -11.37 5.05 25.01
N VAL A 166 -10.71 4.26 24.17
CA VAL A 166 -9.71 3.27 24.60
C VAL A 166 -8.53 3.92 25.33
N ASP A 167 -8.31 3.49 26.57
CA ASP A 167 -7.09 3.75 27.35
C ASP A 167 -5.96 2.86 26.83
N LEU A 168 -4.89 3.48 26.32
CA LEU A 168 -3.75 2.80 25.73
C LEU A 168 -3.01 1.89 26.71
N THR A 169 -2.96 2.27 27.99
CA THR A 169 -2.25 1.50 29.01
C THR A 169 -2.99 0.20 29.29
N LYS A 170 -4.30 0.29 29.49
CA LYS A 170 -5.18 -0.87 29.66
C LYS A 170 -5.19 -1.75 28.41
N LEU A 171 -5.27 -1.13 27.23
CA LEU A 171 -5.21 -1.84 25.96
C LEU A 171 -3.93 -2.67 25.82
N TRP A 172 -2.79 -2.05 26.14
CA TRP A 172 -1.50 -2.72 26.07
C TRP A 172 -1.40 -3.89 27.05
N GLN A 173 -1.84 -3.69 28.30
CA GLN A 173 -1.89 -4.76 29.31
C GLN A 173 -2.77 -5.93 28.85
N LEU A 174 -3.97 -5.64 28.32
CA LEU A 174 -4.86 -6.66 27.77
C LEU A 174 -4.22 -7.42 26.60
N ALA A 175 -3.55 -6.71 25.70
CA ALA A 175 -2.84 -7.32 24.59
C ALA A 175 -1.70 -8.24 25.06
N GLN A 176 -0.93 -7.82 26.07
CA GLN A 176 0.14 -8.62 26.67
C GLN A 176 -0.41 -9.90 27.31
N VAL A 177 -1.46 -9.79 28.12
CA VAL A 177 -2.10 -10.94 28.79
C VAL A 177 -2.60 -11.94 27.74
N GLN A 178 -3.34 -11.49 26.73
CA GLN A 178 -3.89 -12.35 25.69
C GLN A 178 -2.81 -13.04 24.85
N VAL A 179 -1.69 -12.37 24.59
CA VAL A 179 -0.56 -13.02 23.90
C VAL A 179 0.11 -14.06 24.81
N HIS A 180 0.22 -13.81 26.11
CA HIS A 180 0.81 -14.76 27.07
C HIS A 180 -0.05 -16.00 27.32
N GLU A 181 -1.37 -15.84 27.45
CA GLU A 181 -2.32 -16.93 27.68
C GLU A 181 -2.40 -17.89 26.48
N ASN A 182 -2.31 -17.36 25.27
CA ASN A 182 -2.41 -18.14 24.04
C ASN A 182 -1.05 -18.63 23.51
N ALA A 183 0.06 -18.26 24.15
CA ALA A 183 1.40 -18.65 23.73
C ALA A 183 1.73 -20.09 24.17
N ASN A 184 1.51 -21.05 23.27
CA ASN A 184 2.05 -22.39 23.46
C ASN A 184 3.56 -22.38 23.17
N LYS A 185 4.41 -22.58 24.19
CA LYS A 185 5.88 -22.39 24.11
C LYS A 185 6.58 -23.17 22.98
N LYS A 186 5.96 -24.24 22.47
CA LYS A 186 6.47 -25.06 21.36
C LYS A 186 6.18 -24.48 19.97
N ASP A 187 5.08 -23.75 19.78
CA ASP A 187 4.67 -23.22 18.46
C ASP A 187 5.36 -21.90 18.10
N VAL A 188 5.72 -21.09 19.12
CA VAL A 188 6.30 -19.73 18.97
C VAL A 188 7.63 -19.72 18.20
N LYS A 189 8.34 -20.86 18.11
CA LYS A 189 9.62 -20.96 17.41
C LYS A 189 9.53 -21.49 15.97
N SER A 190 8.43 -22.14 15.58
CA SER A 190 8.38 -22.91 14.32
C SER A 190 7.41 -22.36 13.27
N ASP A 191 6.33 -21.68 13.67
CA ASP A 191 5.28 -21.27 12.73
C ASP A 191 4.76 -19.86 13.05
N PHE A 192 5.07 -18.90 12.17
CA PHE A 192 4.64 -17.50 12.31
C PHE A 192 3.11 -17.36 12.31
N LEU A 193 2.42 -18.18 11.50
CA LEU A 193 0.98 -18.05 11.29
C LEU A 193 0.18 -18.48 12.53
N ARG A 194 0.80 -19.24 13.43
CA ARG A 194 0.26 -19.65 14.72
C ARG A 194 0.57 -18.68 15.86
N LEU A 195 1.24 -17.56 15.59
CA LEU A 195 1.54 -16.60 16.64
C LEU A 195 0.25 -15.97 17.19
N PRO A 196 0.08 -15.90 18.53
CA PRO A 196 -1.06 -15.26 19.15
C PRO A 196 -1.24 -13.83 18.62
N GLY A 197 -2.45 -13.54 18.12
CA GLY A 197 -2.78 -12.22 17.55
C GLY A 197 -2.73 -12.14 16.02
N TYR A 198 -2.07 -13.08 15.33
CA TYR A 198 -2.05 -13.12 13.85
C TYR A 198 -3.20 -13.92 13.25
N GLU A 199 -3.78 -14.88 13.98
CA GLU A 199 -4.92 -15.69 13.49
C GLU A 199 -6.13 -14.85 13.06
N SER A 200 -6.49 -13.82 13.85
CA SER A 200 -7.56 -12.89 13.48
C SER A 200 -7.19 -12.06 12.25
N SER A 201 -5.93 -11.66 12.14
CA SER A 201 -5.42 -10.87 11.02
C SER A 201 -5.40 -11.67 9.71
N ILE A 202 -5.04 -12.94 9.77
CA ILE A 202 -5.05 -13.88 8.63
C ILE A 202 -6.49 -14.15 8.19
N ARG A 203 -7.39 -14.44 9.15
CA ARG A 203 -8.82 -14.62 8.85
C ARG A 203 -9.43 -13.36 8.22
N ASP A 204 -9.16 -12.19 8.80
CA ASP A 204 -9.66 -10.92 8.26
C ASP A 204 -9.13 -10.67 6.84
N ALA A 205 -7.85 -10.96 6.57
CA ALA A 205 -7.28 -10.87 5.21
C ALA A 205 -7.94 -11.86 4.23
N SER A 206 -8.20 -13.09 4.68
CA SER A 206 -8.86 -14.14 3.89
C SER A 206 -10.30 -13.75 3.52
N VAL A 207 -11.06 -13.18 4.47
CA VAL A 207 -12.43 -12.70 4.23
C VAL A 207 -12.44 -11.56 3.21
N VAL A 208 -11.51 -10.61 3.32
CA VAL A 208 -11.41 -9.50 2.35
C VAL A 208 -11.03 -10.02 0.96
N TRP A 209 -10.12 -11.00 0.88
CA TRP A 209 -9.78 -11.66 -0.38
C TRP A 209 -10.99 -12.33 -1.02
N GLN A 210 -11.75 -13.11 -0.24
CA GLN A 210 -12.96 -13.77 -0.73
C GLN A 210 -13.99 -12.75 -1.23
N ALA A 211 -14.26 -11.68 -0.46
CA ALA A 211 -15.15 -10.61 -0.86
C ALA A 211 -14.70 -9.90 -2.15
N MET A 212 -13.38 -9.69 -2.31
CA MET A 212 -12.79 -9.16 -3.54
C MET A 212 -13.09 -10.07 -4.74
N THR A 213 -12.79 -11.37 -4.62
CA THR A 213 -13.02 -12.33 -5.71
C THR A 213 -14.48 -12.38 -6.11
N MET A 214 -15.41 -12.45 -5.15
CA MET A 214 -16.85 -12.44 -5.42
C MET A 214 -17.31 -11.15 -6.12
N ALA A 215 -16.83 -9.98 -5.67
CA ALA A 215 -17.18 -8.70 -6.29
C ALA A 215 -16.63 -8.60 -7.72
N ARG A 216 -15.38 -9.04 -7.94
CA ARG A 216 -14.75 -9.07 -9.26
C ARG A 216 -15.53 -9.99 -10.21
N ASP A 217 -15.80 -11.22 -9.80
CA ASP A 217 -16.44 -12.23 -10.65
C ASP A 217 -17.88 -11.80 -10.99
N ARG A 218 -18.61 -11.22 -10.03
CA ARG A 218 -19.93 -10.63 -10.29
C ARG A 218 -19.85 -9.43 -11.24
N GLY A 219 -18.86 -8.57 -11.07
CA GLY A 219 -18.61 -7.43 -11.96
C GLY A 219 -18.31 -7.87 -13.38
N ALA A 220 -17.48 -8.91 -13.55
CA ALA A 220 -17.17 -9.52 -14.83
C ALA A 220 -18.41 -10.14 -15.49
N GLN A 221 -19.25 -10.84 -14.73
CA GLN A 221 -20.50 -11.39 -15.27
C GLN A 221 -21.43 -10.29 -15.79
N LEU A 222 -21.66 -9.24 -15.00
CA LEU A 222 -22.51 -8.11 -15.41
C LEU A 222 -21.92 -7.34 -16.60
N TRP A 223 -20.60 -7.32 -16.74
CA TRP A 223 -19.91 -6.77 -17.89
C TRP A 223 -20.25 -7.54 -19.17
N HIS A 224 -20.15 -8.88 -19.12
CA HIS A 224 -20.49 -9.75 -20.25
C HIS A 224 -21.98 -9.72 -20.60
N ASP A 225 -22.85 -9.45 -19.62
CA ASP A 225 -24.30 -9.25 -19.83
C ASP A 225 -24.66 -7.85 -20.39
N ASN A 226 -23.68 -7.02 -20.78
CA ASN A 226 -23.84 -5.63 -21.23
C ASN A 226 -24.50 -4.69 -20.20
N LYS A 227 -24.45 -5.04 -18.90
CA LYS A 227 -24.97 -4.22 -17.79
C LYS A 227 -23.88 -3.35 -17.18
N HIS A 228 -23.28 -2.47 -17.99
CA HIS A 228 -22.06 -1.73 -17.62
C HIS A 228 -22.19 -0.85 -16.37
N GLU A 229 -23.34 -0.19 -16.18
CA GLU A 229 -23.57 0.66 -14.99
C GLU A 229 -23.60 -0.15 -13.69
N GLN A 230 -24.22 -1.33 -13.72
CA GLN A 230 -24.26 -2.23 -12.56
C GLN A 230 -22.89 -2.87 -12.32
N ALA A 231 -22.18 -3.27 -13.39
CA ALA A 231 -20.83 -3.80 -13.31
C ALA A 231 -19.87 -2.80 -12.64
N LEU A 232 -20.00 -1.50 -12.95
CA LEU A 232 -19.14 -0.45 -12.40
C LEU A 232 -19.14 -0.45 -10.86
N ALA A 233 -20.30 -0.59 -10.22
CA ALA A 233 -20.40 -0.61 -8.77
C ALA A 233 -19.58 -1.78 -8.18
N PHE A 234 -19.77 -2.98 -8.71
CA PHE A 234 -19.05 -4.18 -8.25
C PHE A 234 -17.53 -4.08 -8.48
N LEU A 235 -17.11 -3.57 -9.62
CA LEU A 235 -15.69 -3.45 -9.92
C LEU A 235 -15.00 -2.36 -9.06
N VAL A 236 -15.71 -1.27 -8.70
CA VAL A 236 -15.21 -0.28 -7.73
C VAL A 236 -15.09 -0.89 -6.34
N THR A 237 -16.07 -1.69 -5.92
CA THR A 237 -16.00 -2.44 -4.66
C THR A 237 -14.83 -3.44 -4.66
N ALA A 238 -14.61 -4.16 -5.77
CA ALA A 238 -13.48 -5.06 -5.93
C ALA A 238 -12.13 -4.34 -5.83
N ASP A 239 -11.96 -3.16 -6.45
CA ASP A 239 -10.76 -2.32 -6.33
C ASP A 239 -10.53 -1.86 -4.88
N SER A 240 -11.61 -1.54 -4.14
CA SER A 240 -11.54 -1.20 -2.72
C SER A 240 -11.08 -2.39 -1.86
N TYR A 241 -11.67 -3.58 -2.07
CA TYR A 241 -11.23 -4.79 -1.36
C TYR A 241 -9.81 -5.18 -1.72
N MET A 242 -9.38 -5.02 -2.97
CA MET A 242 -8.01 -5.28 -3.39
C MET A 242 -7.02 -4.41 -2.62
N LYS A 243 -7.25 -3.09 -2.51
CA LYS A 243 -6.39 -2.19 -1.73
C LYS A 243 -6.31 -2.60 -0.25
N ARG A 244 -7.45 -2.95 0.35
CA ARG A 244 -7.51 -3.43 1.74
C ARG A 244 -6.75 -4.74 1.91
N PHE A 245 -6.94 -5.68 0.99
CA PHE A 245 -6.25 -6.97 0.99
C PHE A 245 -4.74 -6.78 0.85
N SER A 246 -4.27 -6.02 -0.15
CA SER A 246 -2.84 -5.79 -0.38
C SER A 246 -2.13 -5.27 0.87
N VAL A 247 -2.70 -4.26 1.54
CA VAL A 247 -2.07 -3.70 2.75
C VAL A 247 -2.15 -4.66 3.93
N LYS A 248 -3.25 -5.41 4.11
CA LYS A 248 -3.34 -6.44 5.17
C LYS A 248 -2.35 -7.58 4.94
N TYR A 249 -2.17 -8.00 3.69
CA TYR A 249 -1.28 -9.08 3.30
C TYR A 249 0.19 -8.65 3.40
N GLU A 250 0.55 -7.47 2.87
CA GLU A 250 1.88 -6.86 3.01
C GLU A 250 2.30 -6.76 4.48
N ARG A 251 1.38 -6.31 5.35
CA ARG A 251 1.61 -6.24 6.81
C ARG A 251 2.03 -7.60 7.36
N ILE A 252 1.25 -8.64 7.09
CA ILE A 252 1.52 -10.00 7.58
C ILE A 252 2.85 -10.51 7.02
N LYS A 253 3.13 -10.29 5.73
CA LYS A 253 4.36 -10.76 5.08
C LYS A 253 5.63 -10.04 5.54
N VAL A 254 5.56 -8.75 5.85
CA VAL A 254 6.70 -8.02 6.42
C VAL A 254 6.99 -8.53 7.84
N ASP A 255 5.97 -8.76 8.65
CA ASP A 255 6.14 -9.34 9.99
C ASP A 255 6.67 -10.78 9.93
N GLU A 256 6.18 -11.59 8.99
CA GLU A 256 6.67 -12.95 8.73
C GLU A 256 8.15 -12.94 8.31
N ALA A 257 8.54 -12.00 7.44
CA ALA A 257 9.94 -11.81 7.03
C ALA A 257 10.82 -11.40 8.21
N MET A 258 10.36 -10.48 9.07
CA MET A 258 11.09 -10.10 10.29
C MET A 258 11.25 -11.29 11.24
N PHE A 259 10.22 -12.12 11.40
CA PHE A 259 10.32 -13.35 12.19
C PHE A 259 11.28 -14.36 11.57
N ALA A 260 11.26 -14.54 10.25
CA ALA A 260 12.19 -15.42 9.55
C ALA A 260 13.66 -14.98 9.73
N MET A 261 13.93 -13.68 9.88
CA MET A 261 15.27 -13.16 10.20
C MET A 261 15.75 -13.45 11.63
N LEU A 262 14.87 -13.88 12.53
CA LEU A 262 15.26 -14.39 13.85
C LEU A 262 15.65 -15.86 13.80
N GLN A 263 15.12 -16.60 12.83
CA GLN A 263 15.54 -17.98 12.60
C GLN A 263 16.91 -17.95 11.92
N GLU A 264 17.85 -18.78 12.38
CA GLU A 264 19.15 -18.89 11.73
C GLU A 264 18.95 -19.14 10.22
N PRO A 265 19.65 -18.41 9.34
CA PRO A 265 19.51 -18.63 7.92
C PRO A 265 19.87 -20.09 7.64
N LYS A 266 18.90 -20.90 7.21
CA LYS A 266 19.19 -22.21 6.60
C LYS A 266 20.20 -21.92 5.51
N ARG A 267 21.47 -22.33 5.72
CA ARG A 267 22.55 -22.17 4.74
C ARG A 267 22.06 -22.78 3.44
N ARG A 268 21.51 -21.97 2.54
CA ARG A 268 21.29 -22.38 1.16
C ARG A 268 22.68 -22.59 0.64
N ASN A 269 22.99 -23.81 0.21
CA ASN A 269 24.21 -24.13 -0.51
C ASN A 269 24.31 -23.12 -1.65
N THR A 270 25.12 -22.08 -1.46
CA THR A 270 25.39 -21.05 -2.43
C THR A 270 26.14 -21.76 -3.53
N SER A 271 25.40 -22.18 -4.56
CA SER A 271 25.99 -22.53 -5.84
C SER A 271 26.86 -21.34 -6.24
N THR A 272 28.17 -21.56 -6.31
CA THR A 272 29.21 -20.59 -6.68
C THR A 272 29.15 -20.26 -8.17
N ARG A 273 27.95 -20.16 -8.73
CA ARG A 273 27.73 -19.79 -10.12
C ARG A 273 27.87 -18.28 -10.22
N ASN A 274 29.12 -17.86 -10.37
CA ASN A 274 29.48 -16.48 -10.65
C ASN A 274 28.73 -15.99 -11.90
N VAL A 275 27.94 -14.93 -11.75
CA VAL A 275 27.32 -14.22 -12.87
C VAL A 275 28.45 -13.60 -13.68
N ARG A 276 28.62 -14.04 -14.93
CA ARG A 276 29.57 -13.47 -15.88
C ARG A 276 28.79 -12.71 -16.93
N PHE A 277 29.21 -11.47 -17.20
CA PHE A 277 28.71 -10.68 -18.30
C PHE A 277 29.47 -11.07 -19.58
N ALA A 278 28.79 -11.06 -20.72
CA ALA A 278 29.45 -11.26 -22.01
C ALA A 278 30.43 -10.10 -22.26
N ALA A 279 31.67 -10.42 -22.64
CA ALA A 279 32.73 -9.43 -22.85
C ALA A 279 32.57 -8.60 -24.14
N THR A 280 31.67 -9.02 -25.03
CA THR A 280 31.42 -8.38 -26.33
C THR A 280 29.94 -8.19 -26.52
N GLU A 281 29.56 -6.99 -26.98
CA GLU A 281 28.20 -6.63 -27.32
C GLU A 281 27.69 -7.53 -28.46
N SER A 282 26.74 -8.41 -28.18
CA SER A 282 26.01 -9.11 -29.24
C SER A 282 24.85 -8.22 -29.69
N ILE A 283 24.91 -7.69 -30.90
CA ILE A 283 23.76 -7.01 -31.53
C ILE A 283 22.76 -8.11 -31.91
N ILE A 284 21.74 -8.31 -31.07
CA ILE A 284 20.72 -9.37 -31.22
C ILE A 284 19.78 -9.10 -32.41
N GLY A 285 19.79 -7.87 -32.94
CA GLY A 285 19.12 -7.54 -34.20
C GLY A 285 19.28 -6.08 -34.59
N THR A 286 19.28 -5.81 -35.89
CA THR A 286 19.08 -4.48 -36.45
C THR A 286 17.58 -4.26 -36.63
N ALA A 287 17.06 -3.18 -36.04
CA ALA A 287 15.64 -2.89 -36.10
C ALA A 287 15.20 -2.59 -37.54
N ASP A 288 14.16 -3.30 -38.00
CA ASP A 288 13.63 -3.22 -39.36
C ASP A 288 13.24 -1.77 -39.72
N PRO A 289 13.73 -1.22 -40.84
CA PRO A 289 13.36 0.11 -41.31
C PRO A 289 11.91 0.23 -41.79
N THR A 290 11.20 -0.88 -42.04
CA THR A 290 9.79 -0.84 -42.51
C THR A 290 8.78 -0.78 -41.37
N PHE A 291 9.21 -0.93 -40.11
CA PHE A 291 8.32 -0.87 -38.97
C PHE A 291 8.01 0.59 -38.61
N ASP A 292 6.72 0.95 -38.57
CA ASP A 292 6.29 2.28 -38.14
C ASP A 292 6.70 2.50 -36.67
N ARG A 293 7.55 3.52 -36.47
CA ARG A 293 8.03 3.97 -35.14
C ARG A 293 7.38 5.28 -34.72
N SER A 294 6.28 5.66 -35.38
CA SER A 294 5.45 6.75 -34.90
C SER A 294 5.13 6.49 -33.42
N PRO A 295 5.28 7.51 -32.54
CA PRO A 295 4.95 7.34 -31.14
C PRO A 295 3.52 6.82 -31.07
N ILE A 296 3.33 5.62 -30.52
CA ILE A 296 2.00 5.14 -30.17
C ILE A 296 1.47 6.18 -29.20
N CYS A 297 0.51 6.99 -29.64
CA CYS A 297 -0.21 7.92 -28.79
C CYS A 297 -1.29 7.11 -28.08
N PRO A 298 -1.03 6.53 -26.90
CA PRO A 298 -2.04 5.70 -26.27
C PRO A 298 -3.12 6.68 -25.81
N SER A 299 -4.34 6.51 -26.29
CA SER A 299 -5.47 7.17 -25.63
C SER A 299 -5.44 6.74 -24.17
N LYS A 300 -5.59 7.71 -23.25
CA LYS A 300 -5.70 7.36 -21.83
C LYS A 300 -6.89 6.41 -21.70
N PRO A 301 -6.73 5.23 -21.09
CA PRO A 301 -7.86 4.34 -20.89
C PRO A 301 -8.93 5.09 -20.10
N SER A 302 -10.18 4.89 -20.49
CA SER A 302 -11.32 5.40 -19.73
C SER A 302 -11.23 4.91 -18.28
N ARG A 303 -11.92 5.58 -17.36
CA ARG A 303 -11.96 5.15 -15.94
C ARG A 303 -12.41 3.70 -15.81
N LEU A 304 -13.33 3.27 -16.68
CA LEU A 304 -13.89 1.93 -16.74
C LEU A 304 -12.87 0.92 -17.27
N GLU A 305 -12.21 1.21 -18.39
CA GLU A 305 -11.12 0.39 -18.94
C GLU A 305 -9.97 0.24 -17.95
N SER A 306 -9.57 1.33 -17.29
CA SER A 306 -8.53 1.32 -16.26
C SER A 306 -8.88 0.45 -15.07
N LEU A 307 -10.15 0.35 -14.73
CA LEU A 307 -10.65 -0.39 -13.58
C LEU A 307 -10.83 -1.87 -13.94
N LEU A 308 -11.27 -2.17 -15.17
CA LEU A 308 -11.23 -3.52 -15.75
C LEU A 308 -9.80 -4.05 -15.82
N LEU A 309 -8.85 -3.30 -16.38
CA LEU A 309 -7.45 -3.71 -16.48
C LEU A 309 -6.80 -4.00 -15.12
N ARG A 310 -7.27 -3.35 -14.05
CA ARG A 310 -6.80 -3.60 -12.68
C ARG A 310 -7.47 -4.81 -12.05
N THR A 311 -8.77 -4.97 -12.28
CA THR A 311 -9.57 -6.08 -11.72
C THR A 311 -9.41 -7.39 -12.49
N SER A 312 -9.03 -7.34 -13.77
CA SER A 312 -8.77 -8.50 -14.62
C SER A 312 -7.42 -9.17 -14.35
N ARG A 313 -6.58 -8.59 -13.50
CA ARG A 313 -5.30 -9.22 -13.10
C ARG A 313 -5.61 -10.43 -12.24
N GLU A 314 -5.22 -11.61 -12.74
CA GLU A 314 -5.20 -12.81 -11.93
C GLU A 314 -4.03 -12.71 -10.95
N PHE A 315 -4.37 -12.50 -9.68
CA PHE A 315 -3.41 -12.62 -8.60
C PHE A 315 -3.40 -14.06 -8.12
N PRO A 316 -2.22 -14.69 -7.94
CA PRO A 316 -2.16 -16.03 -7.38
C PRO A 316 -2.87 -16.03 -6.02
N ALA A 317 -3.69 -17.04 -5.78
CA ALA A 317 -4.41 -17.17 -4.52
C ALA A 317 -3.39 -17.15 -3.36
N PRO A 318 -3.58 -16.30 -2.34
CA PRO A 318 -2.69 -16.28 -1.20
C PRO A 318 -2.76 -17.63 -0.48
N VAL A 319 -1.59 -18.20 -0.20
CA VAL A 319 -1.47 -19.36 0.69
C VAL A 319 -1.39 -18.81 2.11
N PHE A 320 -2.44 -19.06 2.89
CA PHE A 320 -2.53 -18.73 4.31
C PHE A 320 -2.26 -19.95 5.17
#